data_AF-A0A8H9GMH3-F1
#
_entry.id   AF-A0A8H9GMH3-F1
#
_cell.length_a   1.000
_cell.length_b   1.000
_cell.length_c   1.000
_cell.angle_alpha   90.00
_cell.angle_beta   90.00
_cell.angle_gamma   90.00
#
_symmetry.space_group_name_H-M   'P 1'
#
loop_
_entity.id
_entity.type
_entity.pdbx_description
1 polymer ?
#
loop_
_entity_poly.entity_id
_entity_poly.type
_entity_poly.pdbx_seq_one_letter_code
_entity_poly.pdbx_strand_id
1 'polypeptide(L)'
;MNTLHRRDVLRLGLLASTSAALASCGVPLTRVPDRLNALAVAAPGISGCAAWLAQPAKSPIVLLAARPTRILVHHTASANTTDLSQAQAFSLARNIQQSHFSRGWIDTGQQFTVSRGGYVLEGRHRSLEAAQGGTQHVQGAHCDGQNDVAVGIENEGTYMTVSPPAGQYGALVGLCAWLCQQYGIPATELYGHRDFNNTDCPGDVLYAKLPQLRADVAARLGVQVRIWPTTKTGMTGERVRSAQRLLIAAGQTLTADGSYGSGTASAVSALQSGAGLTPDGLIGSATWERLIRTVRQGDSGPAVQAAQGQLAARGYAVTVDGAFGPATESAVKSFQASRSLTADGIVGPNTWLALES
;
A
#
# COMPACT_ATOMS: atom_id res chain seq x y z
N MET A 1 -63.50 11.90 -32.06
CA MET A 1 -64.19 11.55 -33.32
C MET A 1 -64.65 12.88 -33.91
N ASN A 2 -64.11 13.47 -34.97
CA ASN A 2 -63.64 13.01 -36.29
C ASN A 2 -62.46 13.91 -36.73
N THR A 3 -61.25 13.37 -36.91
CA THR A 3 -60.58 12.97 -38.18
C THR A 3 -60.20 14.12 -39.13
N LEU A 4 -58.87 14.35 -39.21
CA LEU A 4 -58.13 15.22 -40.13
C LEU A 4 -57.39 14.37 -41.18
N HIS A 5 -57.28 14.87 -42.42
CA HIS A 5 -56.27 14.47 -43.43
C HIS A 5 -55.98 15.71 -44.31
N ARG A 6 -54.80 16.39 -44.24
CA ARG A 6 -53.53 16.17 -44.99
C ARG A 6 -53.76 15.95 -46.50
N ARG A 7 -53.19 16.69 -47.47
CA ARG A 7 -51.94 17.47 -47.57
C ARG A 7 -51.99 18.28 -48.87
N ASP A 8 -51.36 19.45 -48.89
CA ASP A 8 -51.08 20.18 -50.14
C ASP A 8 -49.77 20.98 -50.07
N VAL A 9 -49.14 21.08 -51.25
CA VAL A 9 -48.20 22.11 -51.75
C VAL A 9 -46.66 21.87 -51.65
N LEU A 10 -46.09 21.71 -52.86
CA LEU A 10 -44.70 21.91 -53.31
C LEU A 10 -44.21 23.36 -53.13
N ARG A 11 -42.89 23.59 -52.99
CA ARG A 11 -42.17 24.64 -53.75
C ARG A 11 -40.64 24.53 -53.68
N LEU A 12 -40.04 25.07 -54.73
CA LEU A 12 -38.69 24.92 -55.28
C LEU A 12 -37.81 26.16 -54.98
N GLY A 13 -36.48 26.02 -55.08
CA GLY A 13 -35.49 27.10 -55.26
C GLY A 13 -34.81 27.58 -53.96
N LEU A 14 -33.56 28.03 -53.90
CA LEU A 14 -32.56 28.45 -54.89
C LEU A 14 -31.16 28.49 -54.21
N LEU A 15 -30.13 28.61 -55.04
CA LEU A 15 -28.67 28.57 -54.89
C LEU A 15 -27.95 29.53 -53.89
N ALA A 16 -26.66 29.18 -53.68
CA ALA A 16 -25.48 30.01 -53.34
C ALA A 16 -25.33 30.41 -51.86
N SER A 17 -24.16 30.44 -51.22
CA SER A 17 -22.75 30.33 -51.64
C SER A 17 -21.85 30.27 -50.38
N THR A 18 -20.62 29.76 -50.56
CA THR A 18 -19.37 30.07 -49.83
C THR A 18 -19.25 29.81 -48.32
N SER A 19 -18.29 28.97 -47.91
CA SER A 19 -17.07 29.44 -47.21
C SER A 19 -16.12 28.29 -46.80
N ALA A 20 -14.88 28.41 -47.29
CA ALA A 20 -13.59 28.01 -46.69
C ALA A 20 -13.43 26.63 -46.02
N ALA A 21 -12.77 25.73 -46.74
CA ALA A 21 -12.06 24.59 -46.16
C ALA A 21 -10.81 25.08 -45.41
N LEU A 22 -10.81 24.94 -44.08
CA LEU A 22 -9.58 24.96 -43.28
C LEU A 22 -8.99 23.55 -43.30
N ALA A 23 -7.89 23.40 -44.04
CA ALA A 23 -7.04 22.22 -43.98
C ALA A 23 -6.38 22.14 -42.59
N SER A 24 -6.93 21.31 -41.70
CA SER A 24 -6.17 20.81 -40.57
C SER A 24 -5.26 19.69 -41.08
N CYS A 25 -3.96 19.92 -41.01
CA CYS A 25 -2.95 18.87 -41.15
C CYS A 25 -3.14 17.91 -39.97
N GLY A 26 -3.96 16.88 -40.18
CA GLY A 26 -4.07 15.74 -39.27
C GLY A 26 -2.76 14.98 -39.28
N VAL A 27 -1.84 15.34 -38.39
CA VAL A 27 -0.74 14.45 -38.02
C VAL A 27 -1.41 13.21 -37.41
N PRO A 28 -1.26 12.01 -37.98
CA PRO A 28 -1.79 10.82 -37.35
C PRO A 28 -1.12 10.70 -35.99
N LEU A 29 -1.92 10.75 -34.92
CA LEU A 29 -1.48 10.39 -33.57
C LEU A 29 -1.02 8.94 -33.65
N THR A 30 0.27 8.73 -33.89
CA THR A 30 0.92 7.46 -33.64
C THR A 30 0.72 7.16 -32.17
N ARG A 31 -0.14 6.18 -31.89
CA ARG A 31 -0.33 5.59 -30.57
C ARG A 31 1.06 5.26 -30.02
N VAL A 32 1.52 6.05 -29.06
CA VAL A 32 2.69 5.69 -28.25
C VAL A 32 2.34 4.33 -27.64
N PRO A 33 3.13 3.27 -27.85
CA PRO A 33 2.86 2.01 -27.17
C PRO A 33 3.05 2.24 -25.67
N ASP A 34 1.94 2.30 -24.93
CA ASP A 34 1.89 2.19 -23.47
C ASP A 34 2.28 0.76 -23.05
N ARG A 35 3.53 0.38 -23.26
CA ARG A 35 4.23 -0.71 -22.57
C ARG A 35 5.70 -0.37 -22.54
N LEU A 36 6.10 0.47 -21.58
CA LEU A 36 7.39 0.21 -20.96
C LEU A 36 7.28 -1.23 -20.43
N ASN A 37 7.92 -2.19 -21.10
CA ASN A 37 8.10 -3.52 -20.52
C ASN A 37 8.81 -3.29 -19.19
N ALA A 38 8.06 -3.35 -18.08
CA ALA A 38 8.67 -3.46 -16.77
C ALA A 38 9.64 -4.64 -16.86
N LEU A 39 10.94 -4.38 -16.68
CA LEU A 39 11.95 -5.44 -16.72
C LEU A 39 11.52 -6.54 -15.75
N ALA A 40 11.59 -7.80 -16.19
CA ALA A 40 11.29 -8.92 -15.31
C ALA A 40 12.20 -8.82 -14.08
N VAL A 41 11.61 -8.82 -12.88
CA VAL A 41 12.39 -8.85 -11.63
C VAL A 41 12.97 -10.25 -11.55
N ALA A 42 14.31 -10.33 -11.55
CA ALA A 42 14.99 -11.61 -11.44
C ALA A 42 14.56 -12.35 -10.16
N ALA A 43 14.26 -13.64 -10.29
CA ALA A 43 13.95 -14.46 -9.13
C ALA A 43 15.17 -14.49 -8.19
N PRO A 44 14.99 -14.19 -6.89
CA PRO A 44 16.09 -14.32 -5.94
C PRO A 44 16.50 -15.79 -5.80
N GLY A 45 17.74 -16.04 -5.37
CA GLY A 45 18.16 -17.38 -4.98
C GLY A 45 17.42 -17.81 -3.71
N ILE A 46 16.42 -18.69 -3.85
CA ILE A 46 15.64 -19.23 -2.74
C ILE A 46 16.04 -20.69 -2.51
N SER A 47 16.50 -21.01 -1.31
CA SER A 47 16.71 -22.41 -0.90
C SER A 47 15.37 -23.01 -0.47
N GLY A 48 14.86 -23.99 -1.23
CA GLY A 48 13.63 -24.70 -0.89
C GLY A 48 13.74 -25.55 0.37
N CYS A 49 12.61 -26.07 0.87
CA CYS A 49 12.55 -26.90 2.08
C CYS A 49 13.56 -28.06 2.09
N ALA A 50 13.75 -28.73 0.96
CA ALA A 50 14.70 -29.83 0.84
C ALA A 50 16.16 -29.40 1.07
N ALA A 51 16.54 -28.18 0.68
CA ALA A 51 17.92 -27.71 0.76
C ALA A 51 18.41 -27.51 2.20
N TRP A 52 17.52 -27.09 3.11
CA TRP A 52 17.83 -26.93 4.53
C TRP A 52 17.44 -28.15 5.38
N LEU A 53 17.06 -29.26 4.73
CA LEU A 53 16.66 -30.54 5.34
C LEU A 53 15.42 -30.40 6.23
N ALA A 54 14.37 -29.77 5.70
CA ALA A 54 13.08 -29.69 6.35
C ALA A 54 12.53 -31.07 6.71
N GLN A 55 11.96 -31.18 7.91
CA GLN A 55 11.10 -32.31 8.23
C GLN A 55 9.78 -32.17 7.45
N PRO A 56 9.15 -33.28 7.03
CA PRO A 56 7.85 -33.24 6.37
C PRO A 56 6.82 -32.50 7.21
N ALA A 57 5.94 -31.74 6.55
CA ALA A 57 4.77 -31.16 7.20
C ALA A 57 3.91 -32.25 7.86
N LYS A 58 3.36 -31.97 9.05
CA LYS A 58 2.57 -32.93 9.84
C LYS A 58 1.21 -33.27 9.22
N SER A 59 0.73 -32.41 8.33
CA SER A 59 -0.50 -32.55 7.56
C SER A 59 -0.33 -31.92 6.18
N PRO A 60 -1.21 -32.22 5.21
CA PRO A 60 -1.18 -31.58 3.90
C PRO A 60 -1.20 -30.05 3.97
N ILE A 61 -0.36 -29.40 3.17
CA ILE A 61 -0.34 -27.94 3.03
C ILE A 61 -1.57 -27.46 2.26
N VAL A 62 -2.26 -26.47 2.82
CA VAL A 62 -3.40 -25.81 2.17
C VAL A 62 -2.90 -24.79 1.14
N LEU A 63 -3.23 -25.05 -0.13
CA LEU A 63 -3.08 -24.07 -1.22
C LEU A 63 -4.41 -23.37 -1.47
N LEU A 64 -4.38 -22.05 -1.42
CA LEU A 64 -5.50 -21.19 -1.71
C LEU A 64 -5.49 -20.85 -3.21
N ALA A 65 -6.66 -20.97 -3.84
CA ALA A 65 -6.82 -20.64 -5.26
C ALA A 65 -6.73 -19.14 -5.55
N ALA A 66 -6.90 -18.30 -4.53
CA ALA A 66 -6.73 -16.86 -4.63
C ALA A 66 -5.25 -16.47 -4.53
N ARG A 67 -4.90 -15.34 -5.14
CA ARG A 67 -3.61 -14.68 -4.94
C ARG A 67 -3.57 -13.97 -3.57
N PRO A 68 -2.40 -13.87 -2.94
CA PRO A 68 -2.24 -12.99 -1.78
C PRO A 68 -2.32 -11.54 -2.25
N THR A 69 -2.82 -10.66 -1.38
CA THR A 69 -3.00 -9.23 -1.67
C THR A 69 -1.95 -8.35 -1.01
N ARG A 70 -1.14 -8.90 -0.11
CA ARG A 70 -0.13 -8.17 0.67
C ARG A 70 1.01 -9.07 1.13
N ILE A 71 2.08 -8.45 1.59
CA ILE A 71 3.21 -9.11 2.25
C ILE A 71 3.34 -8.57 3.67
N LEU A 72 3.50 -9.47 4.65
CA LEU A 72 3.79 -9.11 6.03
C LEU A 72 5.24 -9.40 6.37
N VAL A 73 5.92 -8.38 6.87
CA VAL A 73 7.29 -8.43 7.35
C VAL A 73 7.27 -8.78 8.83
N HIS A 74 7.96 -9.85 9.16
CA HIS A 74 8.15 -10.36 10.51
C HIS A 74 9.62 -10.33 10.90
N HIS A 75 9.87 -10.43 12.21
CA HIS A 75 11.18 -10.75 12.76
C HIS A 75 11.10 -12.09 13.49
N THR A 76 12.20 -12.85 13.52
CA THR A 76 12.19 -14.16 14.19
C THR A 76 12.19 -14.03 15.71
N ALA A 77 12.40 -12.82 16.24
CA ALA A 77 12.68 -12.53 17.64
C ALA A 77 13.87 -13.32 18.21
N SER A 78 14.76 -13.82 17.34
CA SER A 78 15.99 -14.50 17.73
C SER A 78 17.13 -13.50 17.94
N ALA A 79 18.21 -13.95 18.60
CA ALA A 79 19.41 -13.15 18.75
C ALA A 79 19.94 -12.64 17.40
N ASN A 80 20.44 -11.40 17.38
CA ASN A 80 21.08 -10.80 16.21
C ASN A 80 22.49 -11.38 16.02
N THR A 81 22.59 -12.61 15.53
CA THR A 81 23.87 -13.32 15.33
C THR A 81 24.84 -12.59 14.40
N THR A 82 26.14 -12.81 14.59
CA THR A 82 27.21 -12.35 13.70
C THR A 82 27.66 -13.43 12.71
N ASP A 83 27.18 -14.67 12.86
CA ASP A 83 27.38 -15.72 11.87
C ASP A 83 26.43 -15.46 10.68
N LEU A 84 27.03 -15.03 9.57
CA LEU A 84 26.31 -14.68 8.33
C LEU A 84 26.37 -15.81 7.30
N SER A 85 26.71 -17.03 7.71
CA SER A 85 26.85 -18.18 6.81
C SER A 85 25.50 -18.78 6.38
N GLN A 86 25.52 -19.51 5.26
CA GLN A 86 24.36 -20.32 4.84
C GLN A 86 24.05 -21.44 5.84
N ALA A 87 25.07 -22.00 6.49
CA ALA A 87 24.89 -23.03 7.51
C ALA A 87 24.07 -22.52 8.68
N GLN A 88 24.33 -21.28 9.13
CA GLN A 88 23.52 -20.60 10.14
C GLN A 88 22.09 -20.35 9.65
N ALA A 89 21.91 -19.88 8.42
CA ALA A 89 20.58 -19.69 7.84
C ALA A 89 19.76 -20.99 7.84
N PHE A 90 20.36 -22.11 7.44
CA PHE A 90 19.69 -23.42 7.45
C PHE A 90 19.44 -23.92 8.88
N SER A 91 20.35 -23.63 9.82
CA SER A 91 20.16 -23.94 11.24
C SER A 91 18.95 -23.21 11.81
N LEU A 92 18.84 -21.90 11.54
CA LEU A 92 17.68 -21.10 11.91
C LEU A 92 16.37 -21.68 11.36
N ALA A 93 16.31 -22.02 10.07
CA ALA A 93 15.09 -22.56 9.47
C ALA A 93 14.61 -23.85 10.16
N ARG A 94 15.53 -24.77 10.45
CA ARG A 94 15.24 -25.98 11.21
C ARG A 94 14.75 -25.67 12.63
N ASN A 95 15.39 -24.73 13.32
CA ASN A 95 14.98 -24.32 14.68
C ASN A 95 13.58 -23.70 14.70
N ILE A 96 13.25 -22.86 13.72
CA ILE A 96 11.90 -22.29 13.57
C ILE A 96 10.88 -23.40 13.33
N GLN A 97 11.16 -24.35 12.44
CA GLN A 97 10.25 -25.47 12.18
C GLN A 97 10.03 -26.34 13.42
N GLN A 98 11.09 -26.68 14.14
CA GLN A 98 11.00 -27.47 15.37
C GLN A 98 10.19 -26.75 16.46
N SER A 99 10.41 -25.44 16.64
CA SER A 99 9.64 -24.63 17.57
C SER A 99 8.15 -24.62 17.20
N HIS A 100 7.82 -24.45 15.92
CA HIS A 100 6.43 -24.50 15.46
C HIS A 100 5.78 -25.88 15.65
N PHE A 101 6.50 -26.97 15.37
CA PHE A 101 6.02 -28.32 15.66
C PHE A 101 5.74 -28.53 17.16
N SER A 102 6.59 -28.03 18.06
CA SER A 102 6.34 -28.12 19.51
C SER A 102 5.10 -27.35 19.97
N ARG A 103 4.62 -26.40 19.16
CA ARG A 103 3.38 -25.63 19.36
C ARG A 103 2.17 -26.26 18.66
N GLY A 104 2.32 -27.46 18.10
CA GLY A 104 1.27 -28.18 17.39
C GLY A 104 1.01 -27.69 15.96
N TRP A 105 1.87 -26.84 15.40
CA TRP A 105 1.71 -26.38 14.03
C TRP A 105 2.13 -27.47 13.05
N ILE A 106 1.50 -27.50 11.88
CA ILE A 106 1.77 -28.52 10.87
C ILE A 106 3.08 -28.29 10.12
N ASP A 107 3.63 -27.08 10.19
CA ASP A 107 4.87 -26.62 9.56
C ASP A 107 5.26 -25.25 10.13
N THR A 108 6.25 -24.57 9.54
CA THR A 108 6.50 -23.15 9.84
C THR A 108 5.29 -22.28 9.50
N GLY A 109 5.10 -21.17 10.22
CA GLY A 109 3.94 -20.29 10.02
C GLY A 109 4.09 -19.37 8.82
N GLN A 110 5.31 -18.92 8.54
CA GLN A 110 5.65 -18.02 7.45
C GLN A 110 6.01 -18.78 6.17
N GLN A 111 5.75 -18.18 5.02
CA GLN A 111 6.06 -18.74 3.72
C GLN A 111 7.56 -18.63 3.40
N PHE A 112 8.23 -17.55 3.83
CA PHE A 112 9.66 -17.34 3.57
C PHE A 112 10.41 -16.80 4.79
N THR A 113 11.71 -17.05 4.83
CA THR A 113 12.64 -16.49 5.82
C THR A 113 13.84 -15.85 5.12
N VAL A 114 14.27 -14.69 5.57
CA VAL A 114 15.52 -14.02 5.17
C VAL A 114 16.48 -14.00 6.35
N SER A 115 17.57 -14.74 6.23
CA SER A 115 18.64 -14.77 7.25
C SER A 115 19.42 -13.46 7.31
N ARG A 116 20.18 -13.25 8.39
CA ARG A 116 21.07 -12.08 8.55
C ARG A 116 22.15 -12.00 7.48
N GLY A 117 22.57 -13.15 6.95
CA GLY A 117 23.50 -13.24 5.82
C GLY A 117 22.89 -12.93 4.45
N GLY A 118 21.58 -12.72 4.35
CA GLY A 118 20.88 -12.44 3.08
C GLY A 118 20.47 -13.69 2.29
N TYR A 119 20.57 -14.89 2.87
CA TYR A 119 20.00 -16.10 2.26
C TYR A 119 18.50 -16.12 2.45
N VAL A 120 17.78 -16.29 1.34
CA VAL A 120 16.32 -16.46 1.31
C VAL A 120 15.99 -17.95 1.32
N LEU A 121 15.10 -18.35 2.22
CA LEU A 121 14.70 -19.73 2.43
C LEU A 121 13.18 -19.84 2.26
N GLU A 122 12.72 -20.90 1.61
CA GLU A 122 11.34 -21.35 1.75
C GLU A 122 11.12 -21.80 3.19
N GLY A 123 10.11 -21.25 3.85
CA GLY A 123 9.71 -21.64 5.21
C GLY A 123 8.66 -22.74 5.15
N ARG A 124 7.42 -22.37 4.86
CA ARG A 124 6.28 -23.29 4.80
C ARG A 124 6.31 -24.00 3.46
N HIS A 125 6.23 -25.33 3.47
CA HIS A 125 6.32 -26.16 2.27
C HIS A 125 5.36 -25.68 1.16
N ARG A 126 5.80 -25.82 -0.09
CA ARG A 126 5.08 -25.43 -1.32
C ARG A 126 4.97 -23.93 -1.56
N SER A 127 5.53 -23.09 -0.70
CA SER A 127 5.49 -21.63 -0.88
C SER A 127 6.31 -21.19 -2.08
N LEU A 128 7.46 -21.84 -2.33
CA LEU A 128 8.29 -21.53 -3.49
C LEU A 128 7.59 -21.95 -4.80
N GLU A 129 7.04 -23.16 -4.83
CA GLU A 129 6.22 -23.68 -5.95
C GLU A 129 5.07 -22.72 -6.26
N ALA A 130 4.29 -22.34 -5.25
CA ALA A 130 3.14 -21.45 -5.40
C ALA A 130 3.55 -20.06 -5.92
N ALA A 131 4.66 -19.51 -5.41
CA ALA A 131 5.17 -18.22 -5.85
C ALA A 131 5.70 -18.24 -7.30
N GLN A 132 6.31 -19.33 -7.73
CA GLN A 132 6.72 -19.51 -9.13
C GLN A 132 5.52 -19.64 -10.08
N GLY A 133 4.42 -20.26 -9.62
CA GLY A 133 3.18 -20.33 -10.39
C GLY A 133 2.39 -19.02 -10.41
N GLY A 134 2.49 -18.23 -9.35
CA GLY A 134 1.93 -16.89 -9.25
C GLY A 134 0.39 -16.82 -9.24
N THR A 135 -0.34 -17.93 -9.25
CA THR A 135 -1.81 -17.99 -9.31
C THR A 135 -2.46 -18.45 -8.01
N GLN A 136 -1.70 -19.13 -7.14
CA GLN A 136 -2.13 -19.67 -5.86
C GLN A 136 -1.16 -19.23 -4.77
N HIS A 137 -1.55 -19.32 -3.50
CA HIS A 137 -0.59 -19.20 -2.41
C HIS A 137 -0.87 -20.17 -1.27
N VAL A 138 0.16 -20.42 -0.47
CA VAL A 138 0.08 -21.25 0.72
C VAL A 138 -0.58 -20.46 1.85
N GLN A 139 -1.61 -21.03 2.47
CA GLN A 139 -2.20 -20.50 3.70
C GLN A 139 -1.15 -20.49 4.82
N GLY A 140 -0.92 -19.32 5.42
CA GLY A 140 0.03 -19.13 6.52
C GLY A 140 -0.49 -19.57 7.89
N ALA A 141 0.35 -19.36 8.91
CA ALA A 141 -0.04 -19.36 10.32
C ALA A 141 0.70 -18.25 11.11
N HIS A 142 1.12 -17.19 10.42
CA HIS A 142 2.04 -16.17 10.92
C HIS A 142 1.35 -14.92 11.47
N CYS A 143 0.10 -14.64 11.10
CA CYS A 143 -0.63 -13.45 11.54
C CYS A 143 -2.15 -13.72 11.52
N ASP A 144 -2.78 -13.65 12.69
CA ASP A 144 -4.22 -13.93 12.82
C ASP A 144 -5.04 -13.00 11.92
N GLY A 145 -6.05 -13.54 11.23
CA GLY A 145 -6.89 -12.82 10.27
C GLY A 145 -6.20 -12.44 8.94
N GLN A 146 -4.89 -12.69 8.79
CA GLN A 146 -4.13 -12.37 7.56
C GLN A 146 -3.60 -13.61 6.82
N ASN A 147 -3.64 -14.78 7.45
CA ASN A 147 -3.06 -16.03 6.93
C ASN A 147 -3.57 -16.49 5.55
N ASP A 148 -4.75 -16.03 5.14
CA ASP A 148 -5.40 -16.42 3.87
C ASP A 148 -5.22 -15.38 2.76
N VAL A 149 -4.62 -14.23 3.08
CA VAL A 149 -4.52 -13.08 2.17
C VAL A 149 -3.10 -12.51 2.08
N ALA A 150 -2.18 -12.98 2.91
CA ALA A 150 -0.83 -12.45 3.00
C ALA A 150 0.26 -13.52 2.88
N VAL A 151 1.38 -13.11 2.31
CA VAL A 151 2.65 -13.84 2.40
C VAL A 151 3.44 -13.28 3.59
N GLY A 152 3.76 -14.13 4.57
CA GLY A 152 4.64 -13.80 5.69
C GLY A 152 6.11 -14.04 5.34
N ILE A 153 6.95 -13.05 5.67
CA ILE A 153 8.40 -13.12 5.52
C ILE A 153 9.06 -12.85 6.88
N GLU A 154 9.69 -13.88 7.45
CA GLU A 154 10.48 -13.77 8.68
C GLU A 154 11.88 -13.21 8.39
N ASN A 155 12.34 -12.24 9.18
CA ASN A 155 13.69 -11.70 9.10
C ASN A 155 14.46 -12.07 10.37
N GLU A 156 15.56 -12.82 10.22
CA GLU A 156 16.35 -13.31 11.35
C GLU A 156 16.88 -12.19 12.26
N GLY A 157 16.31 -12.04 13.45
CA GLY A 157 16.74 -11.05 14.43
C GLY A 157 15.58 -10.48 15.26
N THR A 158 15.88 -9.44 16.05
CA THR A 158 14.89 -8.72 16.87
C THR A 158 14.59 -7.30 16.39
N TYR A 159 15.57 -6.57 15.86
CA TYR A 159 15.47 -5.18 15.36
C TYR A 159 14.70 -4.17 16.21
N MET A 160 14.65 -4.35 17.53
CA MET A 160 14.10 -3.33 18.44
C MET A 160 14.97 -2.07 18.41
N THR A 161 16.30 -2.23 18.40
CA THR A 161 17.26 -1.12 18.52
C THR A 161 18.36 -1.14 17.46
N VAL A 162 18.44 -2.19 16.66
CA VAL A 162 19.52 -2.40 15.67
C VAL A 162 18.91 -2.56 14.28
N SER A 163 19.53 -1.97 13.27
CA SER A 163 19.11 -2.17 11.87
C SER A 163 19.47 -3.58 11.37
N PRO A 164 18.66 -4.18 10.48
CA PRO A 164 19.08 -5.36 9.72
C PRO A 164 20.39 -5.09 8.96
N PRO A 165 21.30 -6.08 8.85
CA PRO A 165 22.44 -6.00 7.95
C PRO A 165 22.02 -5.67 6.52
N ALA A 166 22.87 -4.94 5.79
CA ALA A 166 22.57 -4.51 4.42
C ALA A 166 22.27 -5.70 3.49
N GLY A 167 22.99 -6.82 3.64
CA GLY A 167 22.74 -8.04 2.86
C GLY A 167 21.34 -8.63 3.08
N GLN A 168 20.90 -8.69 4.33
CA GLN A 168 19.55 -9.12 4.68
C GLN A 168 18.48 -8.16 4.15
N TYR A 169 18.66 -6.85 4.33
CA TYR A 169 17.70 -5.87 3.83
C TYR A 169 17.60 -5.90 2.30
N GLY A 170 18.73 -6.01 1.60
CA GLY A 170 18.75 -6.14 0.14
C GLY A 170 18.07 -7.41 -0.35
N ALA A 171 18.24 -8.53 0.36
CA ALA A 171 17.54 -9.79 0.06
C ALA A 171 16.03 -9.69 0.31
N LEU A 172 15.60 -9.01 1.39
CA LEU A 172 14.19 -8.72 1.65
C LEU A 172 13.57 -7.88 0.53
N VAL A 173 14.24 -6.80 0.10
CA VAL A 173 13.80 -5.96 -1.03
C VAL A 173 13.65 -6.80 -2.30
N GLY A 174 14.64 -7.63 -2.62
CA GLY A 174 14.61 -8.49 -3.81
C GLY A 174 13.47 -9.52 -3.76
N LEU A 175 13.26 -10.16 -2.61
CA LEU A 175 12.17 -11.11 -2.40
C LEU A 175 10.81 -10.44 -2.52
N CYS A 176 10.59 -9.31 -1.83
CA CYS A 176 9.34 -8.56 -1.92
C CYS A 176 9.04 -8.12 -3.36
N ALA A 177 10.03 -7.58 -4.08
CA ALA A 177 9.85 -7.15 -5.47
C ALA A 177 9.48 -8.31 -6.39
N TRP A 178 10.14 -9.46 -6.24
CA TRP A 178 9.80 -10.65 -7.01
C TRP A 178 8.37 -11.15 -6.70
N LEU A 179 8.01 -11.28 -5.41
CA LEU A 179 6.66 -11.69 -5.00
C LEU A 179 5.58 -10.71 -5.48
N CYS A 180 5.84 -9.40 -5.41
CA CYS A 180 4.98 -8.37 -5.96
C CYS A 180 4.73 -8.57 -7.45
N GLN A 181 5.78 -8.88 -8.24
CA GLN A 181 5.63 -9.17 -9.66
C GLN A 181 4.85 -10.47 -9.91
N GLN A 182 5.15 -11.55 -9.18
CA GLN A 182 4.49 -12.86 -9.38
C GLN A 182 2.99 -12.80 -9.10
N TYR A 183 2.62 -12.16 -7.99
CA TYR A 183 1.23 -12.12 -7.52
C TYR A 183 0.46 -10.88 -7.97
N GLY A 184 1.14 -9.86 -8.50
CA GLY A 184 0.53 -8.56 -8.79
C GLY A 184 0.21 -7.75 -7.52
N ILE A 185 0.96 -7.96 -6.44
CA ILE A 185 0.81 -7.18 -5.19
C ILE A 185 1.45 -5.80 -5.42
N PRO A 186 0.72 -4.69 -5.18
CA PRO A 186 1.32 -3.35 -5.27
C PRO A 186 2.47 -3.20 -4.28
N ALA A 187 3.53 -2.47 -4.67
CA ALA A 187 4.68 -2.19 -3.80
C ALA A 187 4.31 -1.46 -2.50
N THR A 188 3.12 -0.87 -2.44
CA THR A 188 2.57 -0.21 -1.25
C THR A 188 1.92 -1.16 -0.25
N GLU A 189 1.60 -2.40 -0.63
CA GLU A 189 0.94 -3.41 0.20
C GLU A 189 1.94 -4.29 0.97
N LEU A 190 2.96 -3.65 1.53
CA LEU A 190 3.97 -4.26 2.41
C LEU A 190 3.79 -3.72 3.82
N TYR A 191 3.51 -4.57 4.79
CA TYR A 191 3.17 -4.17 6.17
C TYR A 191 3.98 -4.94 7.20
N GLY A 192 3.99 -4.49 8.45
CA GLY A 192 4.55 -5.25 9.56
C GLY A 192 3.48 -6.11 10.22
N HIS A 193 3.88 -7.15 10.95
CA HIS A 193 2.93 -7.93 11.77
C HIS A 193 2.11 -7.03 12.72
N ARG A 194 2.75 -6.04 13.34
CA ARG A 194 2.08 -5.07 14.21
C ARG A 194 1.06 -4.16 13.53
N ASP A 195 0.93 -4.18 12.20
CA ASP A 195 -0.16 -3.49 11.48
C ASP A 195 -1.52 -4.18 11.64
N PHE A 196 -1.53 -5.45 12.03
CA PHE A 196 -2.75 -6.25 12.13
C PHE A 196 -2.95 -6.84 13.52
N ASN A 197 -1.87 -7.18 14.22
CA ASN A 197 -1.93 -7.81 15.54
C ASN A 197 -1.22 -6.94 16.60
N ASN A 198 -1.60 -7.10 17.87
CA ASN A 198 -0.91 -6.45 18.99
C ASN A 198 0.40 -7.18 19.31
N THR A 199 1.51 -6.71 18.76
CA THR A 199 2.83 -7.35 18.88
C THR A 199 3.95 -6.34 18.65
N ASP A 200 5.14 -6.62 19.18
CA ASP A 200 6.35 -5.86 18.86
C ASP A 200 6.95 -6.24 17.50
N CYS A 201 6.51 -7.32 16.85
CA CYS A 201 7.03 -7.75 15.56
C CYS A 201 6.71 -6.73 14.43
N PRO A 202 7.67 -6.33 13.57
CA PRO A 202 9.00 -6.89 13.34
C PRO A 202 10.16 -6.18 14.08
N GLY A 203 9.86 -5.49 15.17
CA GLY A 203 10.77 -4.63 15.93
C GLY A 203 10.75 -3.18 15.43
N ASP A 204 11.07 -2.22 16.31
CA ASP A 204 10.88 -0.80 16.03
C ASP A 204 11.72 -0.30 14.84
N VAL A 205 12.97 -0.76 14.71
CA VAL A 205 13.86 -0.31 13.63
C VAL A 205 13.46 -0.90 12.27
N LEU A 206 13.07 -2.18 12.21
CA LEU A 206 12.61 -2.77 10.95
C LEU A 206 11.22 -2.26 10.57
N TYR A 207 10.33 -2.04 11.54
CA TYR A 207 9.03 -1.43 11.29
C TYR A 207 9.16 0.00 10.74
N ALA A 208 10.06 0.82 11.31
CA ALA A 208 10.35 2.16 10.80
C ALA A 208 10.90 2.18 9.37
N LYS A 209 11.46 1.06 8.88
CA LYS A 209 11.95 0.91 7.50
C LYS A 209 10.87 0.51 6.49
N LEU A 210 9.64 0.21 6.89
CA LEU A 210 8.57 -0.20 5.96
C LEU A 210 8.30 0.82 4.85
N PRO A 211 8.25 2.16 5.11
CA PRO A 211 8.13 3.13 4.03
C PRO A 211 9.28 3.06 3.01
N GLN A 212 10.53 2.92 3.49
CA GLN A 212 11.69 2.75 2.64
C GLN A 212 11.63 1.44 1.84
N LEU A 213 11.19 0.34 2.47
CA LEU A 213 11.03 -0.95 1.81
C LEU A 213 10.04 -0.85 0.64
N ARG A 214 8.89 -0.18 0.83
CA ARG A 214 7.92 0.05 -0.25
C ARG A 214 8.53 0.87 -1.39
N ALA A 215 9.31 1.91 -1.08
CA ALA A 215 9.99 2.72 -2.08
C ALA A 215 11.05 1.92 -2.86
N ASP A 216 11.88 1.13 -2.17
CA ASP A 216 12.92 0.31 -2.78
C ASP A 216 12.34 -0.81 -3.66
N VAL A 217 11.24 -1.42 -3.22
CA VAL A 217 10.49 -2.41 -4.01
C VAL A 217 9.86 -1.77 -5.24
N ALA A 218 9.26 -0.58 -5.11
CA ALA A 218 8.72 0.15 -6.25
C ALA A 218 9.82 0.51 -7.27
N ALA A 219 10.99 0.94 -6.79
CA ALA A 219 12.14 1.22 -7.64
C ALA A 219 12.61 -0.04 -8.39
N ARG A 220 12.67 -1.20 -7.72
CA ARG A 220 12.99 -2.50 -8.34
C ARG A 220 11.96 -2.93 -9.39
N LEU A 221 10.70 -2.58 -9.20
CA LEU A 221 9.62 -2.84 -10.14
C LEU A 221 9.54 -1.80 -11.27
N GLY A 222 10.31 -0.71 -11.20
CA GLY A 222 10.27 0.38 -12.17
C GLY A 222 8.95 1.18 -12.13
N VAL A 223 8.26 1.20 -10.98
CA VAL A 223 7.00 1.92 -10.80
C VAL A 223 7.16 3.11 -9.86
N GLN A 224 6.43 4.19 -10.14
CA GLN A 224 6.37 5.36 -9.26
C GLN A 224 5.14 5.24 -8.36
N VAL A 225 5.33 5.43 -7.06
CA VAL A 225 4.27 5.34 -6.05
C VAL A 225 4.43 6.45 -5.03
N ARG A 226 3.32 6.98 -4.52
CA ARG A 226 3.33 7.81 -3.30
C ARG A 226 3.26 6.87 -2.09
N ILE A 227 4.26 6.95 -1.22
CA ILE A 227 4.31 6.15 0.00
C ILE A 227 3.64 6.93 1.13
N TRP A 228 2.38 6.64 1.36
CA TRP A 228 1.63 7.26 2.43
C TRP A 228 1.89 6.58 3.77
N PRO A 229 1.80 7.34 4.88
CA PRO A 229 1.82 6.75 6.21
C PRO A 229 0.61 5.84 6.44
N THR A 230 0.84 4.70 7.07
CA THR A 230 -0.24 3.83 7.53
C THR A 230 -0.99 4.48 8.69
N THR A 231 -2.33 4.53 8.61
CA THR A 231 -3.21 4.88 9.74
C THR A 231 -4.17 3.73 10.04
N LYS A 232 -4.26 3.31 11.30
CA LYS A 232 -4.96 2.07 11.71
C LYS A 232 -5.55 2.16 13.11
N THR A 233 -6.34 1.16 13.47
CA THR A 233 -6.95 1.01 14.80
C THR A 233 -5.93 1.16 15.94
N GLY A 234 -6.34 1.87 17.00
CA GLY A 234 -5.51 2.15 18.17
C GLY A 234 -4.62 3.39 18.05
N MET A 235 -4.45 3.95 16.84
CA MET A 235 -3.77 5.22 16.67
C MET A 235 -4.63 6.39 17.17
N THR A 236 -3.97 7.45 17.63
CA THR A 236 -4.60 8.72 18.02
C THR A 236 -3.85 9.92 17.43
N GLY A 237 -4.44 11.11 17.47
CA GLY A 237 -3.81 12.37 17.09
C GLY A 237 -4.31 12.97 15.78
N GLU A 238 -3.60 13.99 15.28
CA GLU A 238 -4.10 14.80 14.16
C GLU A 238 -4.19 14.05 12.83
N ARG A 239 -3.30 13.08 12.56
CA ARG A 239 -3.43 12.21 11.37
C ARG A 239 -4.75 11.43 11.37
N VAL A 240 -5.16 10.90 12.52
CA VAL A 240 -6.44 10.22 12.66
C VAL A 240 -7.59 11.19 12.46
N ARG A 241 -7.51 12.39 13.08
CA ARG A 241 -8.55 13.42 12.92
C ARG A 241 -8.67 13.90 11.47
N SER A 242 -7.54 14.08 10.78
CA SER A 242 -7.47 14.41 9.35
C SER A 242 -8.15 13.33 8.52
N ALA A 243 -7.80 12.06 8.73
CA ALA A 243 -8.45 10.93 8.07
C ALA A 243 -9.97 10.87 8.32
N GLN A 244 -10.42 11.08 9.57
CA GLN A 244 -11.84 11.11 9.91
C GLN A 244 -12.57 12.27 9.21
N ARG A 245 -11.98 13.46 9.17
CA ARG A 245 -12.54 14.60 8.42
C ARG A 245 -12.61 14.32 6.91
N LEU A 246 -11.62 13.66 6.34
CA LEU A 246 -11.64 13.25 4.93
C LEU A 246 -12.68 12.15 4.66
N LEU A 247 -12.90 11.23 5.59
CA LEU A 247 -13.99 10.24 5.54
C LEU A 247 -15.36 10.95 5.57
N ILE A 248 -15.54 11.95 6.43
CA ILE A 248 -16.76 12.77 6.47
C ILE A 248 -16.95 13.52 5.14
N ALA A 249 -15.88 14.10 4.58
CA ALA A 249 -15.93 14.72 3.25
C ALA A 249 -16.26 13.71 2.13
N ALA A 250 -15.98 12.42 2.34
CA ALA A 250 -16.35 11.33 1.45
C ALA A 250 -17.76 10.75 1.75
N GLY A 251 -18.54 11.40 2.60
CA GLY A 251 -19.93 11.01 2.90
C GLY A 251 -20.09 9.96 4.01
N GLN A 252 -19.02 9.63 4.74
CA GLN A 252 -19.12 8.73 5.89
C GLN A 252 -19.65 9.47 7.13
N THR A 253 -20.41 8.78 7.97
CA THR A 253 -20.95 9.34 9.21
C THR A 253 -20.11 8.89 10.40
N LEU A 254 -19.30 9.78 10.95
CA LEU A 254 -18.49 9.57 12.14
C LEU A 254 -18.11 10.90 12.79
N THR A 255 -17.58 10.84 14.01
CA THR A 255 -16.99 11.99 14.70
C THR A 255 -15.49 12.05 14.43
N ALA A 256 -14.97 13.24 14.13
CA ALA A 256 -13.53 13.47 14.01
C ALA A 256 -12.88 13.73 15.37
N ASP A 257 -12.87 12.72 16.25
CA ASP A 257 -12.34 12.81 17.61
C ASP A 257 -10.81 12.67 17.69
N GLY A 258 -10.17 12.20 16.62
CA GLY A 258 -8.74 11.88 16.57
C GLY A 258 -8.38 10.58 17.26
N SER A 259 -9.33 9.66 17.46
CA SER A 259 -9.12 8.31 17.98
C SER A 259 -9.57 7.26 16.97
N TYR A 260 -8.67 6.37 16.56
CA TYR A 260 -8.98 5.37 15.54
C TYR A 260 -9.61 4.14 16.22
N GLY A 261 -10.89 4.23 16.52
CA GLY A 261 -11.71 3.13 17.04
C GLY A 261 -12.42 2.32 15.95
N SER A 262 -13.28 1.40 16.38
CA SER A 262 -14.08 0.54 15.50
C SER A 262 -14.97 1.31 14.53
N GLY A 263 -15.54 2.45 14.95
CA GLY A 263 -16.33 3.32 14.06
C GLY A 263 -15.53 3.87 12.89
N THR A 264 -14.27 4.28 13.12
CA THR A 264 -13.38 4.74 12.05
C THR A 264 -12.99 3.58 11.13
N ALA A 265 -12.65 2.41 11.72
CA ALA A 265 -12.34 1.21 10.94
C ALA A 265 -13.50 0.80 10.00
N SER A 266 -14.74 0.79 10.51
CA SER A 266 -15.94 0.49 9.71
C SER A 266 -16.17 1.49 8.58
N ALA A 267 -15.98 2.80 8.84
CA ALA A 267 -16.09 3.84 7.82
C ALA A 267 -15.02 3.68 6.72
N VAL A 268 -13.80 3.29 7.09
CA VAL A 268 -12.72 2.99 6.13
C VAL A 268 -13.04 1.76 5.31
N SER A 269 -13.47 0.66 5.93
CA SER A 269 -13.90 -0.55 5.20
C SER A 269 -15.05 -0.28 4.23
N ALA A 270 -16.01 0.58 4.61
CA ALA A 270 -17.11 1.00 3.74
C ALA A 270 -16.61 1.81 2.53
N LEU A 271 -15.73 2.79 2.75
CA LEU A 271 -15.07 3.54 1.67
C LEU A 271 -14.29 2.60 0.74
N GLN A 272 -13.50 1.70 1.30
CA GLN A 272 -12.70 0.73 0.54
C GLN A 272 -13.58 -0.15 -0.33
N SER A 273 -14.67 -0.69 0.23
CA SER A 273 -15.64 -1.50 -0.51
C SER A 273 -16.24 -0.71 -1.69
N GLY A 274 -16.67 0.53 -1.45
CA GLY A 274 -17.22 1.40 -2.50
C GLY A 274 -16.19 1.81 -3.57
N ALA A 275 -14.90 1.81 -3.23
CA ALA A 275 -13.80 2.14 -4.14
C ALA A 275 -13.16 0.92 -4.82
N GLY A 276 -13.67 -0.30 -4.59
CA GLY A 276 -13.10 -1.53 -5.12
C GLY A 276 -11.72 -1.88 -4.53
N LEU A 277 -11.43 -1.40 -3.32
CA LEU A 277 -10.23 -1.74 -2.57
C LEU A 277 -10.53 -2.90 -1.60
N THR A 278 -9.47 -3.57 -1.12
CA THR A 278 -9.60 -4.55 -0.02
C THR A 278 -10.14 -3.84 1.23
N PRO A 279 -11.29 -4.27 1.81
CA PRO A 279 -11.94 -3.59 2.93
C PRO A 279 -11.33 -3.98 4.28
N ASP A 280 -10.01 -3.80 4.42
CA ASP A 280 -9.24 -4.21 5.61
C ASP A 280 -9.29 -3.21 6.78
N GLY A 281 -9.96 -2.07 6.61
CA GLY A 281 -10.10 -1.06 7.66
C GLY A 281 -8.81 -0.31 7.98
N LEU A 282 -7.76 -0.46 7.16
CA LEU A 282 -6.48 0.24 7.26
C LEU A 282 -6.40 1.35 6.21
N ILE A 283 -5.93 2.53 6.62
CA ILE A 283 -5.65 3.62 5.67
C ILE A 283 -4.21 3.51 5.21
N GLY A 284 -4.02 2.70 4.17
CA GLY A 284 -2.77 2.54 3.45
C GLY A 284 -2.70 3.50 2.25
N SER A 285 -1.68 3.32 1.40
CA SER A 285 -1.47 4.23 0.25
C SER A 285 -2.67 4.26 -0.70
N ALA A 286 -3.26 3.10 -1.04
CA ALA A 286 -4.44 3.06 -1.89
C ALA A 286 -5.64 3.79 -1.28
N THR A 287 -5.88 3.64 0.02
CA THR A 287 -6.97 4.32 0.73
C THR A 287 -6.75 5.83 0.79
N TRP A 288 -5.52 6.29 1.08
CA TRP A 288 -5.19 7.71 1.08
C TRP A 288 -5.44 8.38 -0.27
N GLU A 289 -5.01 7.74 -1.37
CA GLU A 289 -5.27 8.24 -2.73
C GLU A 289 -6.78 8.39 -3.04
N ARG A 290 -7.63 7.58 -2.41
CA ARG A 290 -9.10 7.70 -2.53
C ARG A 290 -9.68 8.77 -1.60
N LEU A 291 -9.07 9.00 -0.45
CA LEU A 291 -9.54 9.93 0.57
C LEU A 291 -9.24 11.38 0.25
N ILE A 292 -8.03 11.68 -0.22
CA ILE A 292 -7.60 13.08 -0.38
C ILE A 292 -8.51 13.85 -1.34
N ARG A 293 -8.68 15.14 -1.05
CA ARG A 293 -9.45 16.08 -1.86
C ARG A 293 -8.59 17.31 -2.09
N THR A 294 -8.42 17.71 -3.35
CA THR A 294 -7.72 18.98 -3.60
C THR A 294 -8.55 20.11 -3.02
N VAL A 295 -7.96 20.89 -2.12
CA VAL A 295 -8.61 22.07 -1.52
C VAL A 295 -7.77 23.32 -1.76
N ARG A 296 -8.45 24.44 -1.98
CA ARG A 296 -7.87 25.74 -2.33
C ARG A 296 -8.76 26.88 -1.83
N GLN A 297 -8.27 28.11 -1.97
CA GLN A 297 -9.02 29.30 -1.55
C GLN A 297 -10.45 29.32 -2.11
N GLY A 298 -11.42 29.61 -1.23
CA GLY A 298 -12.85 29.60 -1.53
C GLY A 298 -13.55 28.27 -1.23
N ASP A 299 -12.81 27.17 -1.09
CA ASP A 299 -13.40 25.88 -0.68
C ASP A 299 -13.83 25.90 0.79
N SER A 300 -14.76 25.02 1.14
CA SER A 300 -15.19 24.84 2.52
C SER A 300 -15.53 23.39 2.85
N GLY A 301 -15.60 23.08 4.15
CA GLY A 301 -16.06 21.79 4.67
C GLY A 301 -14.95 20.94 5.30
N PRO A 302 -15.22 19.66 5.58
CA PRO A 302 -14.34 18.81 6.40
C PRO A 302 -12.95 18.60 5.80
N ALA A 303 -12.81 18.55 4.47
CA ALA A 303 -11.49 18.45 3.83
C ALA A 303 -10.62 19.70 4.08
N VAL A 304 -11.23 20.89 4.16
CA VAL A 304 -10.52 22.12 4.54
C VAL A 304 -10.13 22.06 6.02
N GLN A 305 -11.02 21.59 6.89
CA GLN A 305 -10.69 21.38 8.30
C GLN A 305 -9.53 20.40 8.50
N ALA A 306 -9.42 19.37 7.66
CA ALA A 306 -8.30 18.43 7.68
C ALA A 306 -6.97 19.14 7.35
N ALA A 307 -6.93 19.92 6.27
CA ALA A 307 -5.74 20.69 5.90
C ALA A 307 -5.36 21.73 6.97
N GLN A 308 -6.34 22.51 7.46
CA GLN A 308 -6.13 23.50 8.53
C GLN A 308 -5.64 22.85 9.82
N GLY A 309 -6.20 21.70 10.20
CA GLY A 309 -5.78 20.95 11.38
C GLY A 309 -4.33 20.49 11.30
N GLN A 310 -3.92 19.94 10.14
CA GLN A 310 -2.53 19.52 9.91
C GLN A 310 -1.54 20.70 9.88
N LEU A 311 -1.96 21.87 9.38
CA LEU A 311 -1.18 23.11 9.41
C LEU A 311 -1.03 23.64 10.85
N ALA A 312 -2.14 23.72 11.59
CA ALA A 312 -2.15 24.17 12.98
C ALA A 312 -1.29 23.26 13.88
N ALA A 313 -1.37 21.94 13.70
CA ALA A 313 -0.54 20.97 14.41
C ALA A 313 0.97 21.13 14.14
N ARG A 314 1.34 21.81 13.04
CA ARG A 314 2.72 22.16 12.67
C ARG A 314 3.10 23.60 13.02
N GLY A 315 2.25 24.30 13.77
CA GLY A 315 2.52 25.65 14.27
C GLY A 315 2.21 26.78 13.30
N TYR A 316 1.55 26.50 12.17
CA TYR A 316 1.09 27.56 11.28
C TYR A 316 -0.16 28.24 11.87
N ALA A 317 -0.18 29.57 11.85
CA ALA A 317 -1.31 30.36 12.35
C ALA A 317 -2.51 30.27 11.41
N VAL A 318 -3.44 29.34 11.70
CA VAL A 318 -4.68 29.15 10.96
C VAL A 318 -5.79 28.74 11.92
N THR A 319 -7.00 29.25 11.68
CA THR A 319 -8.21 28.79 12.39
C THR A 319 -8.75 27.55 11.70
N VAL A 320 -9.10 26.51 12.45
CA VAL A 320 -9.74 25.29 11.92
C VAL A 320 -11.26 25.49 11.86
N ASP A 321 -11.71 26.36 10.96
CA ASP A 321 -13.12 26.71 10.77
C ASP A 321 -13.76 25.98 9.58
N GLY A 322 -12.96 25.32 8.74
CA GLY A 322 -13.41 24.69 7.51
C GLY A 322 -13.69 25.67 6.38
N ALA A 323 -13.23 26.93 6.47
CA ALA A 323 -13.29 27.91 5.41
C ALA A 323 -11.89 28.20 4.88
N PHE A 324 -11.63 27.93 3.60
CA PHE A 324 -10.32 28.15 3.00
C PHE A 324 -10.19 29.62 2.58
N GLY A 325 -9.95 30.50 3.56
CA GLY A 325 -9.71 31.92 3.35
C GLY A 325 -8.24 32.28 3.05
N PRO A 326 -7.94 33.58 2.87
CA PRO A 326 -6.57 34.07 2.60
C PRO A 326 -5.54 33.67 3.65
N ALA A 327 -5.94 33.56 4.93
CA ALA A 327 -5.05 33.10 6.00
C ALA A 327 -4.62 31.64 5.80
N THR A 328 -5.57 30.76 5.44
CA THR A 328 -5.29 29.35 5.11
C THR A 328 -4.39 29.25 3.88
N GLU A 329 -4.65 30.04 2.84
CA GLU A 329 -3.80 30.06 1.63
C GLU A 329 -2.36 30.48 1.94
N SER A 330 -2.17 31.54 2.73
CA SER A 330 -0.85 32.00 3.18
C SER A 330 -0.12 30.94 3.99
N ALA A 331 -0.83 30.24 4.90
CA ALA A 331 -0.28 29.13 5.66
C ALA A 331 0.12 27.95 4.75
N VAL A 332 -0.70 27.60 3.75
CA VAL A 332 -0.39 26.54 2.78
C VAL A 332 0.86 26.90 1.96
N LYS A 333 0.98 28.12 1.43
CA LYS A 333 2.17 28.56 0.69
C LYS A 333 3.43 28.49 1.55
N SER A 334 3.33 28.92 2.81
CA SER A 334 4.44 28.86 3.78
C SER A 334 4.85 27.42 4.10
N PHE A 335 3.88 26.51 4.22
CA PHE A 335 4.12 25.08 4.40
C PHE A 335 4.75 24.44 3.16
N GLN A 336 4.23 24.73 1.97
CA GLN A 336 4.79 24.23 0.72
C GLN A 336 6.24 24.68 0.54
N ALA A 337 6.54 25.95 0.79
CA ALA A 337 7.90 26.48 0.75
C ALA A 337 8.84 25.78 1.75
N SER A 338 8.39 25.52 2.98
CA SER A 338 9.19 24.82 4.00
C SER A 338 9.47 23.36 3.64
N ARG A 339 8.66 22.77 2.74
CA ARG A 339 8.81 21.40 2.23
C ARG A 339 9.42 21.33 0.83
N SER A 340 9.92 22.45 0.29
CA SER A 340 10.45 22.54 -1.08
C SER A 340 9.45 22.07 -2.15
N LEU A 341 8.16 22.30 -1.90
CA LEU A 341 7.08 22.10 -2.86
C LEU A 341 6.79 23.41 -3.61
N THR A 342 6.10 23.33 -4.74
CA THR A 342 5.53 24.51 -5.40
C THR A 342 4.58 25.23 -4.45
N ALA A 343 4.89 26.49 -4.11
CA ALA A 343 4.12 27.30 -3.18
C ALA A 343 2.92 28.00 -3.87
N ASP A 344 2.01 27.21 -4.42
CA ASP A 344 0.83 27.68 -5.17
C ASP A 344 -0.41 27.95 -4.29
N GLY A 345 -0.38 27.59 -3.01
CA GLY A 345 -1.52 27.76 -2.10
C GLY A 345 -2.62 26.70 -2.26
N ILE A 346 -2.39 25.67 -3.09
CA ILE A 346 -3.33 24.58 -3.36
C ILE A 346 -2.86 23.33 -2.61
N VAL A 347 -3.72 22.76 -1.78
CA VAL A 347 -3.44 21.48 -1.11
C VAL A 347 -3.78 20.34 -2.07
N GLY A 348 -2.87 20.08 -3.02
CA GLY A 348 -2.92 18.95 -3.94
C GLY A 348 -2.27 17.68 -3.36
N PRO A 349 -2.17 16.58 -4.14
CA PRO A 349 -1.68 15.30 -3.64
C PRO A 349 -0.29 15.34 -2.98
N ASN A 350 0.65 16.12 -3.52
CA ASN A 350 2.00 16.24 -2.93
C ASN A 350 1.98 17.03 -1.61
N THR A 351 1.12 18.05 -1.50
CA THR A 351 0.93 18.80 -0.26
C THR A 351 0.24 17.94 0.79
N TRP A 352 -0.78 17.16 0.41
CA TRP A 352 -1.41 16.18 1.30
C TRP A 352 -0.42 15.14 1.82
N LEU A 353 0.41 14.57 0.94
CA LEU A 353 1.43 13.61 1.36
C LEU A 353 2.36 14.22 2.41
N ALA A 354 2.80 15.45 2.20
CA ALA A 354 3.64 16.17 3.16
C ALA A 354 2.91 16.54 4.47
N LEU A 355 1.60 16.84 4.41
CA LEU A 355 0.77 17.13 5.60
C LEU A 355 0.47 15.87 6.42
N GLU A 356 0.39 14.71 5.78
CA GLU A 356 0.10 13.47 6.50
C GLU A 356 1.37 12.78 7.02
N SER A 357 2.54 13.04 6.42
CA SER A 357 3.84 12.48 6.84
C SER A 357 4.33 13.03 8.18
#